data_AF-A0A947FVG7-F1
#
_entry.id   AF-A0A947FVG7-F1
#
_cell.length_a   1.000
_cell.length_b   1.000
_cell.length_c   1.000
_cell.angle_alpha   90.00
_cell.angle_beta   90.00
_cell.angle_gamma   90.00
#
_symmetry.space_group_name_H-M   'P 1'
#
loop_
_entity.id
_entity.type
_entity.pdbx_description
1 polymer ?
#
loop_
_entity_poly.entity_id
_entity_poly.type
_entity_poly.pdbx_seq_one_letter_code
_entity_poly.pdbx_strand_id
1 'polypeptide(L)' 'MALTFHHLIPRKMHRRTFFRKNYDKRQLAKGIWICRQCHSGLHKLYDEMTLAKQFNTLARLRDDPPIQKHVLWVAKQKSI' A
#
# COMPACT_ATOMS: atom_id res chain seq x y z
N MET A 1 19.09 -2.61 -1.90
CA MET A 1 17.66 -2.49 -1.54
C MET A 1 16.96 -1.39 -2.35
N ALA A 2 16.28 -1.73 -3.45
CA ALA A 2 15.59 -0.74 -4.29
C ALA A 2 14.20 -0.39 -3.71
N LEU A 3 13.84 0.90 -3.79
CA LEU A 3 12.48 1.36 -3.50
C LEU A 3 11.57 1.11 -4.71
N THR A 4 10.32 0.82 -4.43
CA THR A 4 9.25 0.61 -5.41
C THR A 4 8.09 1.54 -5.08
N PHE A 5 7.44 2.08 -6.10
CA PHE A 5 6.27 2.93 -5.90
C PHE A 5 5.03 2.08 -5.68
N HIS A 6 4.42 2.20 -4.50
CA HIS A 6 3.17 1.54 -4.13
C HIS A 6 2.02 2.53 -4.17
N HIS A 7 0.98 2.26 -4.97
CA HIS A 7 -0.21 3.11 -4.99
C HIS A 7 -1.07 2.82 -3.76
N LEU A 8 -1.47 3.88 -3.04
CA LEU A 8 -2.34 3.74 -1.85
C LEU A 8 -3.74 3.25 -2.22
N ILE A 9 -4.24 3.63 -3.39
CA ILE A 9 -5.37 2.96 -4.04
C ILE A 9 -4.76 2.11 -5.16
N PRO A 10 -4.71 0.77 -5.04
CA PRO A 10 -4.14 -0.09 -6.06
C PRO A 10 -4.70 0.20 -7.46
N ARG A 11 -3.83 0.24 -8.47
CA ARG A 11 -4.21 0.57 -9.86
C ARG A 11 -5.37 -0.27 -10.40
N LYS A 12 -5.45 -1.55 -10.03
CA LYS A 12 -6.56 -2.43 -10.44
C LYS A 12 -7.92 -1.95 -9.93
N MET A 13 -7.97 -1.17 -8.85
CA MET A 13 -9.19 -0.58 -8.30
C MET A 13 -9.63 0.70 -9.03
N HIS A 14 -8.73 1.41 -9.71
CA HIS A 14 -9.01 2.72 -10.32
C HIS A 14 -10.19 2.69 -11.30
N ARG A 15 -10.35 1.59 -12.05
CA ARG A 15 -11.43 1.44 -13.04
C ARG A 15 -12.79 1.11 -12.45
N ARG A 16 -12.87 0.67 -11.18
CA ARG A 16 -14.15 0.29 -10.57
C ARG A 16 -14.99 1.54 -10.32
N THR A 17 -16.30 1.42 -10.54
CA THR A 17 -17.25 2.56 -10.52
C THR A 17 -17.16 3.41 -9.26
N PHE A 18 -17.05 2.78 -8.08
CA PHE A 18 -16.89 3.51 -6.82
C PHE A 18 -15.67 4.43 -6.83
N PHE A 19 -14.49 3.92 -7.19
CA PHE A 19 -13.27 4.72 -7.16
C PHE A 19 -13.25 5.79 -8.24
N ARG A 20 -13.74 5.48 -9.45
CA ARG A 20 -13.85 6.44 -10.55
C ARG A 20 -14.77 7.63 -10.23
N LYS A 21 -15.83 7.41 -9.45
CA LYS A 21 -16.80 8.45 -9.08
C LYS A 21 -16.37 9.28 -7.87
N ASN A 22 -15.60 8.71 -6.95
CA ASN A 22 -15.30 9.33 -5.65
C ASN A 22 -13.86 9.89 -5.56
N TYR A 23 -12.99 9.59 -6.52
CA TYR A 23 -11.60 10.05 -6.50
C TYR A 23 -11.18 10.60 -7.85
N ASP A 24 -10.43 11.70 -7.83
CA ASP A 24 -9.80 12.27 -9.01
C ASP A 24 -8.52 11.51 -9.41
N LYS A 25 -7.97 11.81 -10.59
CA LYS A 25 -6.75 11.16 -11.11
C LYS A 25 -5.54 11.35 -10.20
N ARG A 26 -5.38 12.52 -9.56
CA ARG A 26 -4.25 12.81 -8.67
C ARG A 26 -4.38 11.99 -7.39
N GLN A 27 -5.58 11.88 -6.82
CA GLN A 27 -5.88 11.06 -5.65
C GLN A 27 -5.66 9.57 -5.93
N LEU A 28 -6.11 9.06 -7.07
CA LEU A 28 -5.88 7.68 -7.50
C LEU A 28 -4.39 7.37 -7.72
N ALA A 29 -3.62 8.35 -8.20
CA ALA A 29 -2.18 8.22 -8.41
C ALA A 29 -1.35 8.40 -7.13
N LYS A 30 -1.95 8.75 -5.99
CA LYS A 30 -1.21 8.86 -4.72
C LYS A 30 -0.60 7.52 -4.34
N GLY A 31 0.64 7.59 -3.87
CA GLY A 31 1.41 6.43 -3.50
C GLY A 31 2.58 6.80 -2.60
N ILE A 32 3.32 5.79 -2.20
CA ILE A 32 4.49 5.90 -1.34
C ILE A 32 5.63 5.06 -1.91
N TRP A 33 6.86 5.52 -1.70
CA TRP A 33 8.06 4.76 -2.03
C TRP A 33 8.42 3.86 -0.84
N ILE A 34 8.43 2.55 -1.06
CA ILE A 34 8.73 1.55 -0.04
C ILE A 34 9.64 0.46 -0.61
N CYS A 35 10.39 -0.23 0.24
CA CYS A 35 11.22 -1.34 -0.23
C CYS A 35 10.36 -2.47 -0.81
N ARG A 36 10.96 -3.29 -1.69
CA ARG A 36 10.26 -4.40 -2.35
C ARG A 36 9.60 -5.38 -1.36
N GLN A 37 10.24 -5.69 -0.24
CA GLN A 37 9.69 -6.60 0.77
C GLN A 37 8.47 -6.01 1.50
N CYS A 38 8.47 -4.71 1.79
CA CYS A 38 7.28 -4.03 2.32
C CYS A 38 6.17 -3.99 1.27
N HIS A 39 6.49 -3.73 0.01
CA HIS A 39 5.49 -3.76 -1.08
C HIS A 39 4.81 -5.12 -1.17
N SER A 40 5.58 -6.20 -1.29
CA SER A 40 5.03 -7.55 -1.32
C SER A 40 4.29 -7.90 -0.03
N GLY A 41 4.75 -7.41 1.13
CA GLY A 41 4.09 -7.60 2.41
C GLY A 41 2.69 -7.02 2.46
N LEU A 42 2.50 -5.78 2.00
CA LEU A 42 1.17 -5.14 1.99
C LEU A 42 0.15 -5.96 1.19
N HIS A 43 0.52 -6.45 0.01
CA HIS A 43 -0.35 -7.27 -0.83
C HIS A 43 -0.48 -8.73 -0.38
N LYS A 44 0.33 -9.17 0.60
CA LYS A 44 0.16 -10.46 1.27
C LYS A 44 -0.74 -10.35 2.50
N LEU A 45 -0.64 -9.26 3.24
CA LEU A 45 -1.45 -8.99 4.43
C LEU A 45 -2.89 -8.65 4.05
N TYR A 46 -3.07 -7.84 3.00
CA TYR A 46 -4.38 -7.32 2.61
C TYR A 46 -4.59 -7.41 1.11
N ASP A 47 -5.82 -7.71 0.71
CA ASP A 47 -6.21 -7.67 -0.69
C ASP A 47 -6.34 -6.23 -1.22
N GLU A 48 -6.44 -6.09 -2.55
CA GLU A 48 -6.47 -4.77 -3.19
C GLU A 48 -7.68 -3.92 -2.79
N MET A 49 -8.82 -4.54 -2.48
CA MET A 49 -10.04 -3.82 -2.09
C MET A 49 -9.91 -3.27 -0.66
N THR A 50 -9.38 -4.08 0.25
CA THR A 50 -9.10 -3.72 1.64
C THR A 50 -8.08 -2.59 1.67
N LEU A 51 -6.98 -2.71 0.92
CA LEU A 51 -6.01 -1.62 0.78
C LEU A 51 -6.67 -0.33 0.27
N ALA A 52 -7.49 -0.42 -0.77
CA ALA A 52 -8.14 0.75 -1.37
C ALA A 52 -9.20 1.42 -0.48
N LYS A 53 -9.92 0.67 0.35
CA LYS A 53 -11.00 1.21 1.18
C LYS A 53 -10.54 1.57 2.60
N GLN A 54 -9.69 0.74 3.19
CA GLN A 54 -9.31 0.83 4.59
C GLN A 54 -7.90 1.37 4.78
N PHE A 55 -6.97 1.17 3.83
CA PHE A 55 -5.56 1.57 3.99
C PHE A 55 -5.06 2.53 2.92
N ASN A 56 -5.94 3.34 2.36
CA ASN A 56 -5.64 4.27 1.26
C ASN A 56 -4.90 5.56 1.67
N THR A 57 -4.32 5.60 2.88
CA THR A 57 -3.49 6.71 3.35
C THR A 57 -2.28 6.17 4.12
N LEU A 58 -1.20 6.95 4.13
CA LEU A 58 0.01 6.58 4.89
C LEU A 58 -0.26 6.47 6.40
N ALA A 59 -1.12 7.33 6.95
CA ALA A 59 -1.50 7.28 8.36
C ALA A 59 -2.13 5.91 8.70
N ARG A 60 -3.14 5.49 7.93
CA ARG A 60 -3.80 4.20 8.16
C ARG A 60 -2.86 3.00 8.01
N LEU A 61 -1.91 3.06 7.08
CA LEU A 61 -0.87 2.01 6.96
C LEU A 61 0.07 1.99 8.18
N ARG A 62 0.41 3.17 8.73
CA ARG A 62 1.30 3.29 9.90
C ARG A 62 0.61 2.85 11.19
N ASP A 63 -0.68 3.07 11.30
CA ASP A 63 -1.45 2.78 12.52
C ASP A 63 -1.87 1.31 12.62
N ASP A 64 -1.65 0.51 11.56
CA ASP A 64 -2.04 -0.90 11.51
C ASP A 64 -1.00 -1.84 12.18
N PRO A 65 -1.34 -2.54 13.28
CA PRO A 65 -0.38 -3.39 13.99
C PRO A 65 0.21 -4.54 13.15
N PRO A 66 -0.56 -5.25 12.29
CA PRO A 66 0.01 -6.23 11.36
C PRO A 66 1.06 -5.65 10.41
N ILE A 67 0.82 -4.48 9.82
CA ILE A 67 1.80 -3.79 8.97
C ILE A 67 3.03 -3.39 9.79
N GLN A 68 2.87 -2.82 10.98
CA GLN A 68 3.99 -2.47 11.85
C GLN A 68 4.87 -3.69 12.15
N LYS A 69 4.25 -4.82 12.53
CA LYS A 69 4.97 -6.08 12.78
C LYS A 69 5.73 -6.55 11.55
N HIS A 70 5.14 -6.46 10.36
CA HIS A 70 5.81 -6.80 9.10
C HIS A 70 7.00 -5.88 8.82
N VAL A 71 6.83 -4.57 8.96
CA VAL A 71 7.91 -3.59 8.75
C VAL A 71 9.08 -3.84 9.71
N LEU A 72 8.80 -4.10 10.99
CA LEU A 72 9.81 -4.43 11.99
C LEU A 72 10.53 -5.75 11.67
N TRP A 73 9.82 -6.73 11.12
CA TRP A 73 10.45 -7.96 10.64
C TRP A 73 11.33 -7.72 9.41
N VAL A 74 10.87 -6.92 8.43
CA VAL A 74 11.63 -6.53 7.23
C VAL A 74 12.92 -5.81 7.63
N ALA A 75 12.87 -4.92 8.62
CA ALA A 75 14.04 -4.18 9.10
C ALA A 75 15.16 -5.08 9.66
N LYS A 76 14.84 -6.32 10.05
CA LYS A 76 15.81 -7.32 10.52
C LYS A 76 16.35 -8.21 9.40
N GLN A 77 15.77 -8.16 8.20
CA GLN A 77 16.23 -8.96 7.08
C GLN A 77 17.50 -8.36 6.49
N LYS A 78 18.43 -9.22 6.08
CA LYS A 78 19.64 -8.77 5.39
C LYS A 78 19.22 -8.14 4.06
N SER A 79 19.68 -6.92 3.82
CA SER A 79 19.56 -6.23 2.54
C SER A 79 20.34 -7.03 1.48
N ILE A 80 19.64 -7.87 0.72
CA ILE A 80 20.19 -8.46 -0.51
C ILE A 80 20.14 -7.40 -1.62
#